data_AF-A0A182RFV8-F1
#
_entry.id   AF-A0A182RFV8-F1
#
_cell.length_a   1.000
_cell.length_b   1.000
_cell.length_c   1.000
_cell.angle_alpha   90.00
_cell.angle_beta   90.00
_cell.angle_gamma   90.00
#
_symmetry.space_group_name_H-M   'P 1'
#
loop_
_entity.id
_entity.type
_entity.pdbx_description
1 polymer ?
#
loop_
_entity_poly.entity_id
_entity_poly.type
_entity_poly.pdbx_seq_one_letter_code
_entity_poly.pdbx_strand_id
1 'polypeptide(L)'
;MNSLSIGSLIVLLVVVATTESAKTESSIFGPQPMQYQMPATSTFIVSDFLQFLQTATTCFNKLRIPEERFPLYLAGVFPNCPETQCFVRCLSANLNLYCDETGSDIDRHYLQYGLGQDYNCFRQKAEQCLAANTSPCNDPCEAAYKQELCFLEEFRKYVDSNMNSLIAAVYVEKAEQNPVHYNMNSRTVKLTIVEVVLLLMGLTSTSAMFGARDPPPGPLLAAQAACVKYLGICDNRLVQYNNSIYPTDHDTMCMVRCAGIIVGFWDDTHGFKLEGLINLFPQLAADSRAQQQILSCAEQRIAACPPTDTCTKAYTGFRCFLEAQKNGFGVKETLPEEPPYVFDGNEFMRSLTICAKILRIPKNLRDLYQQGVFPNDEKTRSLIRCFGLRTELYDDEKGPNLSRLYKLFGAGQSEKEFRRIAELCMHANQPLLNAQDKNALAYGKLYRCFSKQFGALIRANAS
;
A
#
# COMPACT_ATOMS: atom_id res chain seq x y z
N MET A 1 46.09 51.90 47.86
CA MET A 1 46.41 50.46 47.81
C MET A 1 45.18 49.73 47.28
N ASN A 2 45.35 49.10 46.11
CA ASN A 2 44.77 47.84 45.61
C ASN A 2 43.25 47.60 45.76
N SER A 3 42.52 46.98 44.85
CA SER A 3 42.70 46.50 43.48
C SER A 3 41.40 45.76 43.10
N LEU A 4 41.17 45.61 41.80
CA LEU A 4 40.37 44.59 41.11
C LEU A 4 38.86 44.79 40.88
N SER A 5 38.64 45.13 39.61
CA SER A 5 37.46 45.11 38.73
C SER A 5 37.10 43.69 38.27
N ILE A 6 35.85 43.49 37.79
CA ILE A 6 35.50 43.10 36.40
C ILE A 6 33.99 42.85 36.30
N GLY A 7 33.34 43.41 35.26
CA GLY A 7 32.07 42.88 34.74
C GLY A 7 31.14 43.88 34.05
N SER A 8 31.58 44.57 33.00
CA SER A 8 30.74 45.44 32.17
C SER A 8 29.83 44.65 31.22
N LEU A 9 28.51 44.89 31.34
CA LEU A 9 27.58 44.92 30.21
C LEU A 9 27.83 46.19 29.38
N ILE A 10 27.56 46.15 28.07
CA ILE A 10 26.55 47.00 27.39
C ILE A 10 26.51 46.74 25.88
N VAL A 11 25.26 46.64 25.43
CA VAL A 11 24.64 46.60 24.11
C VAL A 11 25.14 47.68 23.14
N LEU A 12 25.25 47.37 21.83
CA LEU A 12 24.96 48.38 20.80
C LEU A 12 24.46 47.78 19.47
N LEU A 13 23.28 48.25 19.09
CA LEU A 13 22.58 48.12 17.81
C LEU A 13 23.35 48.81 16.67
N VAL A 14 23.37 48.21 15.47
CA VAL A 14 23.63 48.95 14.22
C VAL A 14 22.59 48.58 13.17
N VAL A 15 21.96 49.64 12.66
CA VAL A 15 20.92 49.73 11.63
C VAL A 15 21.50 49.41 10.25
N VAL A 16 20.84 48.54 9.48
CA VAL A 16 21.15 48.30 8.06
C VAL A 16 20.30 49.23 7.21
N ALA A 17 20.97 50.12 6.46
CA ALA A 17 20.40 50.90 5.38
C ALA A 17 20.57 50.17 4.04
N THR A 18 19.53 50.26 3.24
CA THR A 18 19.33 49.70 1.90
C THR A 18 20.22 50.33 0.83
N THR A 19 20.76 49.52 -0.08
CA THR A 19 21.04 49.94 -1.46
C THR A 19 20.74 48.80 -2.43
N GLU A 20 19.78 49.04 -3.33
CA GLU A 20 19.57 48.27 -4.55
C GLU A 20 20.72 48.56 -5.53
N SER A 21 21.24 47.52 -6.17
CA SER A 21 21.92 47.64 -7.45
C SER A 21 21.55 46.45 -8.32
N ALA A 22 20.84 46.77 -9.40
CA ALA A 22 20.41 45.84 -10.43
C ALA A 22 21.60 45.19 -11.14
N LYS A 23 21.52 43.87 -11.37
CA LYS A 23 22.24 43.19 -12.45
C LYS A 23 21.35 42.16 -13.14
N THR A 24 21.38 42.28 -14.46
CA THR A 24 20.58 41.63 -15.49
C THR A 24 20.89 40.12 -15.63
N GLU A 25 19.90 39.42 -16.18
CA GLU A 25 19.68 37.99 -16.38
C GLU A 25 20.85 37.12 -16.87
N SER A 26 20.86 35.87 -16.38
CA SER A 26 20.95 34.69 -17.26
C SER A 26 20.16 33.53 -16.64
N SER A 27 19.06 33.15 -17.27
CA SER A 27 18.16 32.06 -16.87
C SER A 27 18.62 30.76 -17.54
N ILE A 28 19.35 29.91 -16.81
CA ILE A 28 19.69 28.55 -17.25
C ILE A 28 19.24 27.48 -16.24
N PHE A 29 18.79 27.85 -15.04
CA PHE A 29 18.21 26.91 -14.08
C PHE A 29 16.83 27.41 -13.65
N GLY A 30 15.87 26.49 -13.60
CA GLY A 30 14.47 26.75 -13.28
C GLY A 30 14.25 27.41 -11.91
N PRO A 31 12.99 27.73 -11.56
CA PRO A 31 12.67 28.40 -10.30
C PRO A 31 13.24 27.62 -9.12
N GLN A 32 13.96 28.33 -8.25
CA GLN A 32 14.56 27.74 -7.05
C GLN A 32 13.48 27.13 -6.14
N PRO A 33 13.73 25.99 -5.49
CA PRO A 33 12.76 25.40 -4.57
C PRO A 33 12.53 26.33 -3.39
N MET A 34 11.25 26.61 -3.10
CA MET A 34 10.84 27.32 -1.88
C MET A 34 11.41 26.60 -0.66
N GLN A 35 12.19 27.33 0.14
CA GLN A 35 12.62 26.88 1.46
C GLN A 35 11.42 26.87 2.41
N TYR A 36 11.00 25.67 2.83
CA TYR A 36 10.08 25.50 3.94
C TYR A 36 10.82 25.80 5.26
N GLN A 37 10.29 26.71 6.08
CA GLN A 37 10.82 26.98 7.42
C GLN A 37 10.49 25.79 8.35
N MET A 38 11.40 24.82 8.44
CA MET A 38 11.46 23.91 9.58
C MET A 38 12.04 24.66 10.80
N PRO A 39 11.66 24.29 12.04
CA PRO A 39 12.37 24.76 13.23
C PRO A 39 13.85 24.38 13.13
N ALA A 40 14.73 25.37 13.08
CA ALA A 40 16.16 25.22 12.80
C ALA A 40 16.99 24.67 13.99
N THR A 41 16.41 23.85 14.88
CA THR A 41 17.07 23.43 16.12
C THR A 41 17.00 21.94 16.44
N SER A 42 16.39 21.10 15.60
CA SER A 42 16.38 19.65 15.87
C SER A 42 17.71 19.01 15.47
N THR A 43 18.50 18.55 16.45
CA THR A 43 19.68 17.69 16.25
C THR A 43 19.29 16.22 16.02
N PHE A 44 17.99 15.95 15.87
CA PHE A 44 17.47 14.61 15.65
C PHE A 44 17.89 14.09 14.27
N ILE A 45 18.61 12.96 14.28
CA ILE A 45 18.96 12.23 13.08
C ILE A 45 17.90 11.16 12.88
N VAL A 46 17.17 11.25 11.75
CA VAL A 46 16.19 10.24 11.39
C VAL A 46 16.88 8.90 11.17
N SER A 47 16.27 7.83 11.65
CA SER A 47 16.74 6.47 11.36
C SER A 47 16.43 6.14 9.91
N ASP A 48 17.44 5.65 9.19
CA ASP A 48 17.17 5.03 7.89
C ASP A 48 16.37 3.73 8.09
N PHE A 49 15.83 3.19 6.99
CA PHE A 49 14.93 2.05 7.11
C PHE A 49 15.62 0.76 7.60
N LEU A 50 16.91 0.59 7.34
CA LEU A 50 17.68 -0.54 7.85
C LEU A 50 17.88 -0.42 9.37
N GLN A 51 18.26 0.77 9.84
CA GLN A 51 18.39 1.08 11.27
C GLN A 51 17.04 0.89 11.99
N PHE A 52 15.94 1.30 11.36
CA PHE A 52 14.59 1.04 11.87
C PHE A 52 14.32 -0.46 12.03
N LEU A 53 14.59 -1.29 11.01
CA LEU A 53 14.38 -2.74 11.06
C LEU A 53 15.28 -3.43 12.10
N GLN A 54 16.53 -2.99 12.22
CA GLN A 54 17.46 -3.46 13.25
C GLN A 54 16.96 -3.12 14.65
N THR A 55 16.42 -1.92 14.84
CA THR A 55 15.83 -1.49 16.11
C THR A 55 14.61 -2.34 16.47
N ALA A 56 13.71 -2.57 15.50
CA ALA A 56 12.56 -3.46 15.68
C ALA A 56 13.00 -4.88 16.07
N THR A 57 13.96 -5.46 15.35
CA THR A 57 14.50 -6.80 15.63
C THR A 57 15.13 -6.88 17.02
N THR A 58 15.86 -5.84 17.44
CA THR A 58 16.46 -5.73 18.77
C THR A 58 15.37 -5.76 19.86
N CYS A 59 14.26 -5.05 19.65
CA CYS A 59 13.12 -5.07 20.56
C CYS A 59 12.41 -6.43 20.61
N PHE A 60 12.24 -7.11 19.47
CA PHE A 60 11.71 -8.48 19.42
C PHE A 60 12.55 -9.44 20.27
N ASN A 61 13.88 -9.39 20.10
CA ASN A 61 14.81 -10.24 20.85
C ASN A 61 14.80 -9.91 22.34
N LYS A 62 14.86 -8.62 22.69
CA LYS A 62 14.87 -8.15 24.09
C LYS A 62 13.61 -8.58 24.84
N LEU A 63 12.45 -8.50 24.19
CA LEU A 63 11.14 -8.83 24.76
C LEU A 63 10.75 -10.30 24.54
N ARG A 64 11.59 -11.09 23.86
CA ARG A 64 11.33 -12.50 23.52
C ARG A 64 10.00 -12.70 22.79
N ILE A 65 9.66 -11.77 21.92
CA ILE A 65 8.43 -11.83 21.13
C ILE A 65 8.63 -12.87 20.02
N PRO A 66 7.69 -13.81 19.82
CA PRO A 66 7.78 -14.78 18.74
C PRO A 66 7.94 -14.11 17.37
N GLU A 67 8.90 -14.57 16.57
CA GLU A 67 9.20 -14.02 15.23
C GLU A 67 7.98 -14.03 14.30
N GLU A 68 7.03 -14.95 14.52
CA GLU A 68 5.75 -15.00 13.80
C GLU A 68 4.88 -13.74 13.94
N ARG A 69 5.11 -12.91 14.97
CA ARG A 69 4.44 -11.61 15.14
C ARG A 69 5.10 -10.49 14.35
N PHE A 70 6.31 -10.69 13.84
CA PHE A 70 7.07 -9.67 13.10
C PHE A 70 6.31 -9.12 11.88
N PRO A 71 5.71 -9.97 11.00
CA PRO A 71 4.95 -9.47 9.85
C PRO A 71 3.70 -8.69 10.26
N LEU A 72 3.08 -9.05 11.39
CA LEU A 72 1.89 -8.38 11.92
C LEU A 72 2.24 -6.94 12.35
N TYR A 73 3.36 -6.78 13.06
CA TYR A 73 3.80 -5.49 13.58
C TYR A 73 4.31 -4.57 12.47
N LEU A 74 5.02 -5.11 11.46
CA LEU A 74 5.39 -4.33 10.27
C LEU A 74 4.18 -3.87 9.46
N ALA A 75 3.10 -4.64 9.42
CA ALA A 75 1.84 -4.21 8.80
C ALA A 75 1.08 -3.14 9.65
N GLY A 76 1.68 -2.67 10.75
CA GLY A 76 1.07 -1.74 11.68
C GLY A 76 -0.16 -2.31 12.38
N VAL A 77 -0.21 -3.63 12.60
CA VAL A 77 -1.25 -4.26 13.40
C VAL A 77 -0.66 -4.55 14.78
N PHE A 78 -1.07 -3.75 15.76
CA PHE A 78 -0.59 -3.83 17.13
C PHE A 78 -1.72 -4.22 18.08
N PRO A 79 -1.91 -5.51 18.40
CA PRO A 79 -2.93 -5.95 19.35
C PRO A 79 -2.72 -5.34 20.73
N ASN A 80 -3.81 -4.94 21.41
CA ASN A 80 -3.75 -4.36 22.75
C ASN A 80 -3.47 -5.44 23.82
N CYS A 81 -2.22 -5.87 23.93
CA CYS A 81 -1.73 -6.83 24.92
C CYS A 81 -0.35 -6.41 25.44
N PRO A 82 0.06 -6.84 26.65
CA PRO A 82 1.26 -6.33 27.32
C PRO A 82 2.54 -6.44 26.49
N GLU A 83 2.71 -7.55 25.76
CA GLU A 83 3.88 -7.78 24.92
C GLU A 83 3.96 -6.77 23.75
N THR A 84 2.83 -6.47 23.11
CA THR A 84 2.77 -5.46 22.04
C THR A 84 2.97 -4.06 22.59
N GLN A 85 2.37 -3.74 23.73
CA GLN A 85 2.51 -2.44 24.36
C GLN A 85 3.99 -2.14 24.66
N CYS A 86 4.69 -3.11 25.25
CA CYS A 86 6.11 -2.97 25.52
C CYS A 86 6.98 -2.99 24.26
N PHE A 87 6.54 -3.67 23.19
CA PHE A 87 7.21 -3.58 21.90
C PHE A 87 7.15 -2.17 21.32
N VAL A 88 5.96 -1.56 21.30
CA VAL A 88 5.76 -0.20 20.79
C VAL A 88 6.60 0.79 21.59
N ARG A 89 6.57 0.70 22.92
CA ARG A 89 7.47 1.49 23.79
C ARG A 89 8.95 1.29 23.43
N CYS A 90 9.39 0.04 23.30
CA CYS A 90 10.78 -0.26 23.00
C CYS A 90 11.20 0.33 21.65
N LEU A 91 10.40 0.14 20.61
CA LEU A 91 10.71 0.63 19.27
C LEU A 91 10.79 2.16 19.26
N SER A 92 9.75 2.84 19.74
CA SER A 92 9.69 4.30 19.72
C SER A 92 10.74 4.96 20.61
N ALA A 93 11.07 4.36 21.77
CA ALA A 93 12.15 4.87 22.62
C ALA A 93 13.53 4.72 21.98
N ASN A 94 13.82 3.59 21.33
CA ASN A 94 15.12 3.38 20.69
C ASN A 94 15.28 4.18 19.38
N LEU A 95 14.17 4.57 18.75
CA LEU A 95 14.16 5.54 17.65
C LEU A 95 14.19 7.00 18.14
N ASN A 96 14.21 7.22 19.46
CA ASN A 96 14.11 8.53 20.09
C ASN A 96 12.86 9.32 19.69
N LEU A 97 11.76 8.65 19.40
CA LEU A 97 10.45 9.22 19.10
C LEU A 97 9.58 9.37 20.35
N TYR A 98 9.89 8.59 21.39
CA TYR A 98 9.17 8.52 22.65
C TYR A 98 10.13 8.54 23.84
N CYS A 99 9.70 9.15 24.94
CA CYS A 99 10.41 9.19 26.21
C CYS A 99 9.40 8.96 27.35
N ASP A 100 9.74 8.17 28.38
CA ASP A 100 8.79 7.89 29.47
C ASP A 100 8.45 9.16 30.27
N GLU A 101 9.40 10.09 30.36
CA GLU A 101 9.25 11.34 31.11
C GLU A 101 8.46 12.41 30.34
N THR A 102 8.60 12.47 29.02
CA THR A 102 8.03 13.56 28.20
C THR A 102 6.96 13.11 27.20
N GLY A 103 6.76 11.80 27.02
CA GLY A 103 5.81 11.23 26.05
C GLY A 103 6.34 11.22 24.61
N SER A 104 5.41 11.09 23.66
CA SER A 104 5.70 11.11 22.22
C SER A 104 6.11 12.50 21.72
N ASP A 105 7.18 12.56 20.93
CA ASP A 105 7.70 13.80 20.35
C ASP A 105 7.14 13.98 18.92
N ILE A 106 6.21 14.93 18.75
CA ILE A 106 5.52 15.19 17.48
C ILE A 106 6.51 15.57 16.36
N ASP A 107 7.53 16.36 16.68
CA ASP A 107 8.46 16.89 15.67
C ASP A 107 9.36 15.79 15.14
N ARG A 108 9.79 14.89 16.01
CA ARG A 108 10.58 13.72 15.61
C ARG A 108 9.76 12.71 14.83
N HIS A 109 8.49 12.52 15.19
CA HIS A 109 7.57 11.71 14.40
C HIS A 109 7.33 12.29 13.01
N TYR A 110 7.19 13.60 12.87
CA TYR A 110 7.08 14.25 11.58
C TYR A 110 8.33 14.03 10.73
N LEU A 111 9.52 14.21 11.32
CA LEU A 111 10.79 13.99 10.62
C LEU A 111 10.96 12.52 10.21
N GLN A 112 10.58 11.57 11.06
CA GLN A 112 10.75 10.13 10.80
C GLN A 112 9.69 9.55 9.86
N TYR A 113 8.41 9.88 10.07
CA TYR A 113 7.25 9.24 9.41
C TYR A 113 6.41 10.20 8.54
N GLY A 114 6.66 11.50 8.58
CA GLY A 114 5.80 12.51 7.93
C GLY A 114 5.80 12.46 6.41
N LEU A 115 6.82 11.87 5.76
CA LEU A 115 6.87 11.60 4.31
C LEU A 115 6.49 12.81 3.42
N GLY A 116 6.87 14.03 3.82
CA GLY A 116 6.59 15.25 3.06
C GLY A 116 5.16 15.79 3.20
N GLN A 117 4.42 15.38 4.22
CA GLN A 117 3.15 16.01 4.63
C GLN A 117 3.35 17.47 5.04
N ASP A 118 2.28 18.27 5.03
CA ASP A 118 2.33 19.60 5.66
C ASP A 118 2.53 19.48 7.17
N TYR A 119 3.52 20.20 7.69
CA TYR A 119 3.91 20.14 9.10
C TYR A 119 2.80 20.63 10.04
N ASN A 120 2.08 21.69 9.68
CA ASN A 120 1.04 22.25 10.55
C ASN A 120 -0.16 21.29 10.63
N CYS A 121 -0.54 20.69 9.50
CA CYS A 121 -1.58 19.65 9.46
C CYS A 121 -1.17 18.42 10.27
N PHE A 122 0.07 17.95 10.12
CA PHE A 122 0.60 16.82 10.91
C PHE A 122 0.54 17.11 12.40
N ARG A 123 1.08 18.26 12.81
CA ARG A 123 1.16 18.68 14.21
C ARG A 123 -0.22 18.82 14.82
N GLN A 124 -1.16 19.49 14.13
CA GLN A 124 -2.52 19.66 14.64
C GLN A 124 -3.23 18.32 14.88
N LYS A 125 -3.11 17.37 13.95
CA LYS A 125 -3.68 16.02 14.11
C LYS A 125 -3.04 15.28 15.30
N ALA A 126 -1.72 15.34 15.42
CA ALA A 126 -0.98 14.70 16.49
C ALA A 126 -1.34 15.28 17.86
N GLU A 127 -1.37 16.61 18.01
CA GLU A 127 -1.73 17.30 19.25
C GLU A 127 -3.15 16.93 19.71
N GLN A 128 -4.13 16.90 18.80
CA GLN A 128 -5.50 16.49 19.11
C GLN A 128 -5.57 15.05 19.62
N CYS A 129 -4.86 14.13 18.97
CA CYS A 129 -4.85 12.73 19.39
C CYS A 129 -4.11 12.52 20.72
N LEU A 130 -2.96 13.15 20.91
CA LEU A 130 -2.17 13.05 22.13
C LEU A 130 -2.93 13.64 23.32
N ALA A 131 -3.65 14.75 23.15
CA ALA A 131 -4.49 15.31 24.20
C ALA A 131 -5.56 14.32 24.71
N ALA A 132 -6.08 13.46 23.83
CA ALA A 132 -7.09 12.45 24.18
C ALA A 132 -6.48 11.18 24.81
N ASN A 133 -5.20 10.89 24.55
CA ASN A 133 -4.55 9.63 24.92
C ASN A 133 -3.47 9.78 26.00
N THR A 134 -3.10 11.02 26.35
CA THR A 134 -2.19 11.33 27.46
C THR A 134 -2.99 11.32 28.76
N SER A 135 -3.06 10.15 29.40
CA SER A 135 -3.62 9.98 30.74
C SER A 135 -2.53 9.43 31.68
N PRO A 136 -2.55 9.75 32.98
CA PRO A 136 -1.61 9.17 33.93
C PRO A 136 -1.84 7.66 34.03
N CYS A 137 -1.05 6.89 33.29
CA CYS A 137 -1.03 5.44 33.35
C CYS A 137 0.08 5.01 34.31
N ASN A 138 -0.20 4.02 35.16
CA ASN A 138 0.81 3.45 36.06
C ASN A 138 1.80 2.53 35.32
N ASP A 139 1.40 2.02 34.15
CA ASP A 139 2.22 1.15 33.32
C ASP A 139 2.89 1.94 32.17
N PRO A 140 4.24 1.99 32.10
CA PRO A 140 4.95 2.72 31.06
C PRO A 140 4.70 2.19 29.64
N CYS A 141 4.51 0.87 29.48
CA CYS A 141 4.27 0.27 28.17
C CYS A 141 2.89 0.65 27.63
N GLU A 142 1.86 0.65 28.48
CA GLU A 142 0.52 1.10 28.13
C GLU A 142 0.49 2.59 27.80
N ALA A 143 1.23 3.41 28.57
CA ALA A 143 1.35 4.85 28.33
C ALA A 143 1.93 5.14 26.94
N ALA A 144 3.05 4.51 26.59
CA ALA A 144 3.67 4.63 25.28
C ALA A 144 2.73 4.12 24.18
N TYR A 145 2.13 2.95 24.36
CA TYR A 145 1.23 2.35 23.37
C TYR A 145 0.08 3.27 22.99
N LYS A 146 -0.58 3.91 23.95
CA LYS A 146 -1.71 4.83 23.66
C LYS A 146 -1.28 6.08 22.88
N GLN A 147 -0.13 6.66 23.22
CA GLN A 147 0.37 7.86 22.55
C GLN A 147 0.90 7.55 21.14
N GLU A 148 1.66 6.47 20.98
CA GLU A 148 2.27 6.08 19.71
C GLU A 148 1.25 5.62 18.67
N LEU A 149 0.07 5.13 19.09
CA LEU A 149 -1.03 4.85 18.18
C LEU A 149 -1.55 6.09 17.43
N CYS A 150 -1.29 7.31 17.94
CA CYS A 150 -1.61 8.55 17.24
C CYS A 150 -0.85 8.72 15.90
N PHE A 151 0.27 8.02 15.74
CA PHE A 151 1.12 8.07 14.55
C PHE A 151 1.06 6.78 13.72
N LEU A 152 0.09 5.90 14.00
CA LEU A 152 0.01 4.57 13.39
C LEU A 152 -0.19 4.62 11.86
N GLU A 153 -0.94 5.61 11.38
CA GLU A 153 -1.20 5.76 9.94
C GLU A 153 0.08 6.16 9.20
N GLU A 154 0.84 7.07 9.78
CA GLU A 154 2.12 7.59 9.29
C GLU A 154 3.19 6.49 9.36
N PHE A 155 3.24 5.74 10.46
CA PHE A 155 4.07 4.54 10.60
C PHE A 155 3.82 3.53 9.47
N ARG A 156 2.55 3.20 9.19
CA ARG A 156 2.20 2.24 8.11
C ARG A 156 2.68 2.74 6.76
N LYS A 157 2.42 4.01 6.44
CA LYS A 157 2.88 4.65 5.19
C LYS A 157 4.41 4.62 5.09
N TYR A 158 5.12 4.89 6.18
CA TYR A 158 6.57 4.84 6.25
C TYR A 158 7.10 3.42 5.96
N VAL A 159 6.58 2.41 6.64
CA VAL A 159 7.02 1.01 6.42
C VAL A 159 6.68 0.57 5.00
N ASP A 160 5.48 0.83 4.51
CA ASP A 160 5.07 0.45 3.15
C ASP A 160 5.94 1.13 2.07
N SER A 161 6.20 2.44 2.21
CA SER A 161 7.02 3.19 1.26
C SER A 161 8.47 2.70 1.22
N ASN A 162 9.05 2.38 2.38
CA ASN A 162 10.43 1.95 2.47
C ASN A 162 10.63 0.46 2.16
N MET A 163 9.68 -0.41 2.48
CA MET A 163 9.71 -1.83 2.07
C MET A 163 9.66 -1.96 0.54
N ASN A 164 8.79 -1.20 -0.10
CA ASN A 164 8.72 -1.15 -1.57
C ASN A 164 10.03 -0.65 -2.18
N SER A 165 10.69 0.31 -1.54
CA SER A 165 11.99 0.84 -1.95
C SER A 165 13.14 -0.14 -1.75
N LEU A 166 13.20 -0.87 -0.63
CA LEU A 166 14.20 -1.92 -0.39
C LEU A 166 14.05 -3.09 -1.37
N ILE A 167 12.82 -3.50 -1.65
CA ILE A 167 12.55 -4.54 -2.65
C ILE A 167 13.07 -4.06 -4.01
N ALA A 168 12.76 -2.82 -4.41
CA ALA A 168 13.25 -2.25 -5.66
C ALA A 168 14.79 -2.16 -5.72
N ALA A 169 15.46 -1.75 -4.63
CA ALA A 169 16.91 -1.63 -4.55
C ALA A 169 17.63 -2.98 -4.66
N VAL A 170 17.15 -4.01 -3.95
CA VAL A 170 17.70 -5.38 -4.03
C VAL A 170 17.50 -6.00 -5.42
N TYR A 171 16.43 -5.63 -6.13
CA TYR A 171 16.21 -6.05 -7.51
C TYR A 171 17.15 -5.37 -8.50
N VAL A 172 17.48 -4.08 -8.31
CA VAL A 172 18.42 -3.34 -9.17
C VAL A 172 19.86 -3.84 -8.97
N GLU A 173 20.29 -4.06 -7.73
CA GLU A 173 21.65 -4.52 -7.42
C GLU A 173 21.91 -5.94 -7.96
N LYS A 174 20.90 -6.83 -7.91
CA LYS A 174 20.97 -8.17 -8.53
C LYS A 174 21.00 -8.16 -10.06
N ALA A 175 20.47 -7.11 -10.70
CA ALA A 175 20.49 -6.95 -12.15
C ALA A 175 21.83 -6.35 -12.64
N GLU A 176 22.46 -5.47 -11.86
CA GLU A 176 23.73 -4.85 -12.21
C GLU A 176 24.95 -5.77 -11.97
N GLN A 177 24.90 -6.69 -11.00
CA GLN A 177 26.05 -7.53 -10.63
C GLN A 177 26.20 -8.86 -11.39
N ASN A 178 25.35 -9.22 -12.36
CA ASN A 178 25.50 -10.50 -13.07
C ASN A 178 25.03 -10.49 -14.53
N PRO A 179 25.91 -10.19 -15.50
CA PRO A 179 25.75 -10.66 -16.87
C PRO A 179 26.42 -12.04 -17.02
N VAL A 180 25.58 -13.06 -17.25
CA VAL A 180 25.89 -14.35 -17.92
C VAL A 180 26.46 -15.52 -17.07
N HIS A 181 25.71 -16.64 -17.13
CA HIS A 181 26.00 -18.07 -16.89
C HIS A 181 26.66 -18.53 -15.57
N TYR A 182 25.99 -19.42 -14.80
CA TYR A 182 26.18 -20.88 -14.86
C TYR A 182 25.31 -21.67 -13.86
N ASN A 183 25.35 -22.98 -14.11
CA ASN A 183 24.60 -24.13 -13.66
C ASN A 183 24.74 -24.54 -12.18
N MET A 184 23.82 -25.42 -11.78
CA MET A 184 23.66 -26.17 -10.54
C MET A 184 24.96 -26.56 -9.82
N ASN A 185 25.02 -26.30 -8.51
CA ASN A 185 25.31 -27.36 -7.55
C ASN A 185 24.87 -27.01 -6.12
N SER A 186 24.20 -27.99 -5.51
CA SER A 186 23.75 -27.98 -4.13
C SER A 186 24.94 -27.99 -3.17
N ARG A 187 25.11 -26.90 -2.41
CA ARG A 187 25.62 -26.96 -1.03
C ARG A 187 24.91 -25.88 -0.21
N THR A 188 24.24 -26.32 0.84
CA THR A 188 23.65 -25.52 1.92
C THR A 188 24.60 -24.41 2.38
N VAL A 189 24.26 -23.16 2.12
CA VAL A 189 24.85 -22.00 2.80
C VAL A 189 23.78 -21.43 3.71
N LYS A 190 23.89 -21.72 5.01
CA LYS A 190 23.18 -20.98 6.05
C LYS A 190 23.84 -19.60 6.12
N LEU A 191 23.25 -18.61 5.46
CA LEU A 191 23.73 -17.24 5.57
C LEU A 191 23.37 -16.72 6.97
N THR A 192 24.39 -16.38 7.76
CA THR A 192 24.18 -15.75 9.06
C THR A 192 24.12 -14.24 8.90
N ILE A 193 23.41 -13.57 9.82
CA ILE A 193 23.08 -12.12 9.78
C ILE A 193 24.33 -11.23 9.56
N VAL A 194 25.52 -11.70 9.93
CA VAL A 194 26.81 -11.00 9.75
C VAL A 194 27.21 -10.85 8.27
N GLU A 195 26.86 -11.81 7.41
CA GLU A 195 27.22 -11.78 5.97
C GLU A 195 26.36 -10.79 5.17
N VAL A 196 25.13 -10.54 5.60
CA VAL A 196 24.24 -9.52 4.99
C VAL A 196 24.73 -8.09 5.32
N VAL A 197 25.26 -7.89 6.54
CA VAL A 197 25.75 -6.58 7.00
C VAL A 197 27.08 -6.19 6.33
N LEU A 198 27.93 -7.16 6.00
CA LEU A 198 29.19 -6.92 5.27
C LEU A 198 28.99 -6.54 3.80
N LEU A 199 27.93 -7.03 3.15
CA LEU A 199 27.56 -6.64 1.79
C LEU A 199 27.06 -5.19 1.70
N LEU A 200 26.41 -4.69 2.76
CA LEU A 200 25.79 -3.36 2.79
C LEU A 200 26.78 -2.20 3.05
N MET A 201 28.00 -2.48 3.56
CA MET A 201 29.02 -1.45 3.83
C MET A 201 29.81 -1.00 2.57
N GLY A 202 29.53 -1.57 1.40
CA GLY A 202 30.34 -1.37 0.18
C GLY A 202 29.85 -0.30 -0.82
N LEU A 203 28.66 0.31 -0.65
CA LEU A 203 28.07 1.16 -1.69
C LEU A 203 27.97 2.62 -1.25
N THR A 204 28.99 3.40 -1.58
CA THR A 204 28.87 4.86 -1.66
C THR A 204 28.66 5.29 -3.12
N SER A 205 27.65 6.15 -3.30
CA SER A 205 27.45 7.08 -4.44
C SER A 205 26.86 6.51 -5.73
N THR A 206 25.58 6.80 -6.00
CA THR A 206 25.08 7.50 -7.21
C THR A 206 23.54 7.57 -7.20
N SER A 207 23.01 8.74 -7.55
CA SER A 207 21.58 9.07 -7.63
C SER A 207 21.05 8.88 -9.07
N ALA A 208 19.91 8.22 -9.26
CA ALA A 208 19.23 8.09 -10.56
C ALA A 208 17.73 8.44 -10.49
N MET A 209 17.20 9.08 -11.54
CA MET A 209 15.83 9.64 -11.66
C MET A 209 14.76 8.62 -12.16
N PHE A 210 13.49 8.82 -11.77
CA PHE A 210 12.32 7.96 -12.06
C PHE A 210 11.56 8.33 -13.36
N GLY A 211 10.90 7.34 -14.01
CA GLY A 211 10.15 7.46 -15.28
C GLY A 211 8.63 7.80 -15.16
N ALA A 212 8.07 8.46 -16.18
CA ALA A 212 6.73 9.09 -16.21
C ALA A 212 5.62 8.22 -16.87
N ARG A 213 4.34 8.46 -16.49
CA ARG A 213 3.11 7.90 -17.11
C ARG A 213 2.60 8.82 -18.23
N ASP A 214 1.83 8.28 -19.18
CA ASP A 214 1.20 9.08 -20.23
C ASP A 214 0.19 10.11 -19.64
N PRO A 215 0.25 11.38 -20.07
CA PRO A 215 -0.63 12.42 -19.56
C PRO A 215 -2.07 12.27 -20.09
N PRO A 216 -3.08 12.77 -19.36
CA PRO A 216 -4.46 12.83 -19.84
C PRO A 216 -4.61 13.63 -21.15
N PRO A 217 -5.69 13.41 -21.92
CA PRO A 217 -6.00 14.22 -23.09
C PRO A 217 -6.13 15.71 -22.76
N GLY A 218 -5.73 16.58 -23.70
CA GLY A 218 -5.71 18.04 -23.53
C GLY A 218 -6.98 18.66 -22.92
N PRO A 219 -8.20 18.29 -23.37
CA PRO A 219 -9.43 18.80 -22.77
C PRO A 219 -9.59 18.45 -21.29
N LEU A 220 -9.16 17.25 -20.89
CA LEU A 220 -9.20 16.82 -19.49
C LEU A 220 -8.14 17.54 -18.65
N LEU A 221 -6.93 17.75 -19.18
CA LEU A 221 -5.90 18.57 -18.53
C LEU A 221 -6.38 20.00 -18.26
N ALA A 222 -7.00 20.63 -19.25
CA ALA A 222 -7.54 21.98 -19.11
C ALA A 222 -8.67 22.04 -18.07
N ALA A 223 -9.56 21.05 -18.07
CA ALA A 223 -10.64 20.93 -17.10
C ALA A 223 -10.10 20.71 -15.68
N GLN A 224 -9.08 19.85 -15.51
CA GLN A 224 -8.40 19.61 -14.22
C GLN A 224 -7.80 20.89 -13.67
N ALA A 225 -7.06 21.65 -14.49
CA ALA A 225 -6.47 22.92 -14.06
C ALA A 225 -7.52 23.95 -13.65
N ALA A 226 -8.61 24.08 -14.42
CA ALA A 226 -9.72 24.97 -14.07
C ALA A 226 -10.39 24.56 -12.74
N CYS A 227 -10.62 23.25 -12.54
CA CYS A 227 -11.27 22.71 -11.36
C CYS A 227 -10.40 22.75 -10.09
N VAL A 228 -9.08 22.53 -10.20
CA VAL A 228 -8.14 22.72 -9.09
C VAL A 228 -8.22 24.15 -8.56
N LYS A 229 -8.20 25.13 -9.46
CA LYS A 229 -8.35 26.55 -9.11
C LYS A 229 -9.73 26.87 -8.52
N TYR A 230 -10.80 26.36 -9.13
CA TYR A 230 -12.17 26.64 -8.70
C TYR A 230 -12.48 26.04 -7.32
N LEU A 231 -11.96 24.85 -7.02
CA LEU A 231 -12.20 24.15 -5.77
C LEU A 231 -11.21 24.52 -4.65
N GLY A 232 -10.19 25.34 -4.94
CA GLY A 232 -9.17 25.72 -3.96
C GLY A 232 -8.21 24.58 -3.58
N ILE A 233 -8.02 23.61 -4.47
CA ILE A 233 -7.11 22.48 -4.27
C ILE A 233 -5.67 22.97 -4.49
N CYS A 234 -4.71 22.51 -3.68
CA CYS A 234 -3.31 22.92 -3.81
C CYS A 234 -2.73 22.62 -5.20
N ASP A 235 -1.96 23.55 -5.77
CA ASP A 235 -1.41 23.42 -7.13
C ASP A 235 -0.47 22.21 -7.31
N ASN A 236 0.15 21.71 -6.23
CA ASN A 236 0.96 20.49 -6.27
C ASN A 236 0.15 19.22 -6.61
N ARG A 237 -1.18 19.22 -6.34
CA ARG A 237 -2.07 18.13 -6.75
C ARG A 237 -2.30 18.11 -8.26
N LEU A 238 -2.22 19.25 -8.95
CA LEU A 238 -2.37 19.31 -10.41
C LEU A 238 -1.32 18.46 -11.11
N VAL A 239 -0.07 18.44 -10.61
CA VAL A 239 1.00 17.59 -11.14
C VAL A 239 0.63 16.11 -11.06
N GLN A 240 -0.09 15.69 -10.02
CA GLN A 240 -0.51 14.29 -9.88
C GLN A 240 -1.64 13.95 -10.86
N TYR A 241 -2.62 14.83 -11.00
CA TYR A 241 -3.72 14.64 -11.96
C TYR A 241 -3.20 14.60 -13.42
N ASN A 242 -2.25 15.47 -13.74
CA ASN A 242 -1.58 15.50 -15.05
C ASN A 242 -0.74 14.24 -15.32
N ASN A 243 -0.38 13.48 -14.27
CA ASN A 243 0.28 12.18 -14.38
C ASN A 243 -0.72 11.00 -14.26
N SER A 244 -2.02 11.26 -14.42
CA SER A 244 -3.10 10.28 -14.32
C SER A 244 -3.17 9.58 -12.94
N ILE A 245 -2.80 10.29 -11.87
CA ILE A 245 -2.88 9.80 -10.48
C ILE A 245 -4.07 10.49 -9.79
N TYR A 246 -5.07 9.70 -9.41
CA TYR A 246 -6.30 10.19 -8.77
C TYR A 246 -6.51 9.51 -7.42
N PRO A 247 -5.99 10.08 -6.32
CA PRO A 247 -6.18 9.55 -4.97
C PRO A 247 -7.66 9.47 -4.55
N THR A 248 -7.95 8.67 -3.53
CA THR A 248 -9.32 8.45 -3.02
C THR A 248 -9.64 9.41 -1.86
N ASP A 249 -9.32 10.69 -2.02
CA ASP A 249 -9.68 11.76 -1.07
C ASP A 249 -10.81 12.65 -1.63
N HIS A 250 -11.48 13.38 -0.73
CA HIS A 250 -12.66 14.17 -1.08
C HIS A 250 -12.36 15.26 -2.13
N ASP A 251 -11.20 15.92 -2.02
CA ASP A 251 -10.78 16.95 -2.97
C ASP A 251 -10.62 16.37 -4.38
N THR A 252 -9.99 15.19 -4.49
CA THR A 252 -9.86 14.49 -5.77
C THR A 252 -11.23 14.06 -6.30
N MET A 253 -12.13 13.59 -5.44
CA MET A 253 -13.48 13.20 -5.85
C MET A 253 -14.26 14.38 -6.44
N CYS A 254 -14.21 15.53 -5.77
CA CYS A 254 -14.87 16.74 -6.25
C CYS A 254 -14.18 17.35 -7.47
N MET A 255 -12.86 17.22 -7.59
CA MET A 255 -12.12 17.58 -8.80
C MET A 255 -12.57 16.75 -10.00
N VAL A 256 -12.67 15.42 -9.84
CA VAL A 256 -13.15 14.52 -10.91
C VAL A 256 -14.58 14.84 -11.29
N ARG A 257 -15.45 15.15 -10.32
CA ARG A 257 -16.82 15.64 -10.61
C ARG A 257 -16.79 16.91 -11.45
N CYS A 258 -16.06 17.93 -10.99
CA CYS A 258 -15.97 19.22 -11.68
C CYS A 258 -15.43 19.05 -13.11
N ALA A 259 -14.33 18.32 -13.27
CA ALA A 259 -13.74 18.07 -14.58
C ALA A 259 -14.71 17.26 -15.45
N GLY A 260 -15.38 16.26 -14.87
CA GLY A 260 -16.37 15.42 -15.54
C GLY A 260 -17.58 16.19 -16.06
N ILE A 261 -18.01 17.25 -15.38
CA ILE A 261 -19.04 18.16 -15.86
C ILE A 261 -18.51 18.95 -17.06
N ILE A 262 -17.29 19.49 -16.99
CA ILE A 262 -16.67 20.28 -18.08
C ILE A 262 -16.50 19.44 -19.34
N VAL A 263 -15.99 18.21 -19.21
CA VAL A 263 -15.70 17.31 -20.35
C VAL A 263 -16.87 16.39 -20.70
N GLY A 264 -17.97 16.46 -19.95
CA GLY A 264 -19.23 15.80 -20.27
C GLY A 264 -19.34 14.31 -19.94
N PHE A 265 -18.46 13.75 -19.09
CA PHE A 265 -18.64 12.37 -18.59
C PHE A 265 -19.48 12.28 -17.29
N TRP A 266 -19.83 13.42 -16.69
CA TRP A 266 -20.66 13.48 -15.50
C TRP A 266 -21.72 14.58 -15.59
N ASP A 267 -22.87 14.30 -14.99
CA ASP A 267 -24.00 15.22 -14.84
C ASP A 267 -24.65 14.97 -13.48
N ASP A 268 -24.93 16.01 -12.70
CA ASP A 268 -25.51 15.82 -11.36
C ASP A 268 -26.95 15.33 -11.38
N THR A 269 -27.66 15.53 -12.49
CA THR A 269 -29.05 15.10 -12.67
C THR A 269 -29.12 13.71 -13.30
N HIS A 270 -28.29 13.47 -14.33
CA HIS A 270 -28.34 12.26 -15.15
C HIS A 270 -27.24 11.23 -14.80
N GLY A 271 -26.29 11.60 -13.95
CA GLY A 271 -25.20 10.73 -13.51
C GLY A 271 -24.09 10.55 -14.54
N PHE A 272 -23.56 9.34 -14.61
CA PHE A 272 -22.40 9.00 -15.44
C PHE A 272 -22.78 8.93 -16.92
N LYS A 273 -21.99 9.60 -17.78
CA LYS A 273 -22.19 9.66 -19.23
C LYS A 273 -20.98 9.06 -19.96
N LEU A 274 -21.16 7.88 -20.54
CA LEU A 274 -20.07 7.17 -21.23
C LEU A 274 -19.59 7.95 -22.47
N GLU A 275 -20.48 8.69 -23.11
CA GLU A 275 -20.22 9.48 -24.32
C GLU A 275 -19.11 10.52 -24.09
N GLY A 276 -19.08 11.15 -22.91
CA GLY A 276 -18.01 12.09 -22.56
C GLY A 276 -16.63 11.44 -22.51
N LEU A 277 -16.55 10.18 -22.07
CA LEU A 277 -15.30 9.42 -22.08
C LEU A 277 -14.93 8.94 -23.49
N ILE A 278 -15.91 8.55 -24.31
CA ILE A 278 -15.68 8.19 -25.71
C ILE A 278 -15.08 9.37 -26.48
N ASN A 279 -15.55 10.58 -26.23
CA ASN A 279 -15.00 11.79 -26.85
C ASN A 279 -13.55 12.08 -26.41
N LEU A 280 -13.20 11.77 -25.16
CA LEU A 280 -11.82 11.92 -24.66
C LEU A 280 -10.89 10.79 -25.10
N PHE A 281 -11.43 9.59 -25.30
CA PHE A 281 -10.68 8.37 -25.59
C PHE A 281 -11.33 7.62 -26.77
N PRO A 282 -11.05 8.04 -28.03
CA PRO A 282 -11.70 7.47 -29.21
C PRO A 282 -11.55 5.96 -29.36
N GLN A 283 -10.47 5.38 -28.81
CA GLN A 283 -10.25 3.93 -28.80
C GLN A 283 -11.32 3.15 -27.99
N LEU A 284 -11.99 3.79 -27.04
CA LEU A 284 -13.12 3.21 -26.31
C LEU A 284 -14.35 3.02 -27.22
N ALA A 285 -14.50 3.86 -28.26
CA ALA A 285 -15.63 3.77 -29.20
C ALA A 285 -15.68 2.42 -29.92
N ALA A 286 -14.50 1.81 -30.15
CA ALA A 286 -14.37 0.54 -30.86
C ALA A 286 -14.51 -0.70 -29.96
N ASP A 287 -14.60 -0.54 -28.64
CA ASP A 287 -14.59 -1.63 -27.66
C ASP A 287 -15.93 -1.73 -26.91
N SER A 288 -16.93 -2.33 -27.57
CA SER A 288 -18.29 -2.48 -27.02
C SER A 288 -18.31 -3.26 -25.71
N ARG A 289 -17.37 -4.21 -25.53
CA ARG A 289 -17.20 -4.96 -24.28
C ARG A 289 -16.73 -4.03 -23.16
N ALA A 290 -15.69 -3.24 -23.39
CA ALA A 290 -15.22 -2.27 -22.40
C ALA A 290 -16.31 -1.24 -22.05
N GLN A 291 -17.07 -0.76 -23.04
CA GLN A 291 -18.20 0.15 -22.82
C GLN A 291 -19.24 -0.46 -21.86
N GLN A 292 -19.69 -1.70 -22.13
CA GLN A 292 -20.65 -2.40 -21.28
C GLN A 292 -20.09 -2.64 -19.86
N GLN A 293 -18.81 -3.00 -19.75
CA GLN A 293 -18.16 -3.20 -18.45
C GLN A 293 -18.10 -1.92 -17.63
N ILE A 294 -17.74 -0.79 -18.27
CA ILE A 294 -17.69 0.51 -17.61
C ILE A 294 -19.08 0.91 -17.12
N LEU A 295 -20.10 0.80 -17.98
CA LEU A 295 -21.48 1.16 -17.63
C LEU A 295 -22.02 0.30 -16.48
N SER A 296 -21.91 -1.02 -16.59
CA SER A 296 -22.39 -1.94 -15.55
C SER A 296 -21.67 -1.71 -14.21
N CYS A 297 -20.36 -1.49 -14.23
CA CYS A 297 -19.60 -1.13 -13.04
C CYS A 297 -20.06 0.21 -12.44
N ALA A 298 -20.25 1.23 -13.28
CA ALA A 298 -20.63 2.56 -12.84
C ALA A 298 -22.04 2.53 -12.21
N GLU A 299 -23.01 1.88 -12.86
CA GLU A 299 -24.38 1.71 -12.34
C GLU A 299 -24.38 1.04 -10.96
N GLN A 300 -23.69 -0.11 -10.82
CA GLN A 300 -23.63 -0.85 -9.57
C GLN A 300 -23.00 -0.02 -8.45
N ARG A 301 -21.87 0.64 -8.72
CA ARG A 301 -21.14 1.36 -7.68
C ARG A 301 -21.79 2.69 -7.31
N ILE A 302 -22.37 3.42 -8.27
CA ILE A 302 -23.11 4.66 -8.00
C ILE A 302 -24.37 4.38 -7.19
N ALA A 303 -25.07 3.26 -7.45
CA ALA A 303 -26.23 2.84 -6.67
C ALA A 303 -25.90 2.56 -5.19
N ALA A 304 -24.66 2.19 -4.88
CA ALA A 304 -24.19 1.98 -3.51
C ALA A 304 -23.80 3.28 -2.77
N CYS A 305 -23.74 4.42 -3.47
CA CYS A 305 -23.37 5.70 -2.86
C CYS A 305 -24.59 6.43 -2.26
N PRO A 306 -24.42 7.18 -1.15
CA PRO A 306 -25.47 8.06 -0.63
C PRO A 306 -26.01 9.03 -1.69
N PRO A 307 -27.34 9.26 -1.77
CA PRO A 307 -27.94 10.10 -2.81
C PRO A 307 -27.34 11.51 -2.92
N THR A 308 -26.96 12.10 -1.78
CA THR A 308 -26.45 13.46 -1.66
C THR A 308 -24.97 13.64 -2.01
N ASP A 309 -24.20 12.55 -2.12
CA ASP A 309 -22.75 12.61 -2.33
C ASP A 309 -22.39 12.53 -3.82
N THR A 310 -22.57 13.65 -4.53
CA THR A 310 -22.33 13.73 -5.98
C THR A 310 -20.85 13.60 -6.34
N CYS A 311 -19.93 14.06 -5.48
CA CYS A 311 -18.49 13.93 -5.70
C CYS A 311 -18.04 12.46 -5.68
N THR A 312 -18.45 11.69 -4.67
CA THR A 312 -18.12 10.27 -4.57
C THR A 312 -18.75 9.48 -5.72
N LYS A 313 -19.99 9.79 -6.11
CA LYS A 313 -20.64 9.13 -7.26
C LYS A 313 -19.89 9.37 -8.56
N ALA A 314 -19.54 10.62 -8.86
CA ALA A 314 -18.79 10.97 -10.06
C ALA A 314 -17.43 10.26 -10.11
N TYR A 315 -16.69 10.33 -9.00
CA TYR A 315 -15.40 9.68 -8.87
C TYR A 315 -15.49 8.16 -9.03
N THR A 316 -16.50 7.53 -8.43
CA THR A 316 -16.64 6.08 -8.46
C THR A 316 -17.06 5.57 -9.84
N GLY A 317 -17.89 6.32 -10.57
CA GLY A 317 -18.17 6.06 -11.98
C GLY A 317 -16.92 6.21 -12.85
N PHE A 318 -16.17 7.32 -12.69
CA PHE A 318 -14.92 7.54 -13.41
C PHE A 318 -13.86 6.46 -13.12
N ARG A 319 -13.83 5.92 -11.90
CA ARG A 319 -12.94 4.80 -11.55
C ARG A 319 -13.21 3.52 -12.35
N CYS A 320 -14.45 3.25 -12.74
CA CYS A 320 -14.77 2.12 -13.62
C CYS A 320 -14.10 2.29 -14.99
N PHE A 321 -14.06 3.52 -15.51
CA PHE A 321 -13.30 3.84 -16.71
C PHE A 321 -11.78 3.68 -16.52
N LEU A 322 -11.21 4.21 -15.43
CA LEU A 322 -9.78 4.06 -15.15
C LEU A 322 -9.36 2.59 -15.00
N GLU A 323 -10.24 1.75 -14.45
CA GLU A 323 -10.04 0.30 -14.34
C GLU A 323 -10.07 -0.38 -15.72
N ALA A 324 -11.01 -0.01 -16.59
CA ALA A 324 -11.06 -0.52 -17.96
C ALA A 324 -9.84 -0.06 -18.79
N GLN A 325 -9.45 1.20 -18.68
CA GLN A 325 -8.30 1.77 -19.39
C GLN A 325 -6.98 1.06 -19.05
N LYS A 326 -6.79 0.66 -17.78
CA LYS A 326 -5.61 -0.12 -17.36
C LYS A 326 -5.48 -1.47 -18.06
N ASN A 327 -6.60 -2.05 -18.50
CA ASN A 327 -6.61 -3.33 -19.22
C ASN A 327 -6.41 -3.15 -20.74
N GLY A 328 -6.35 -1.91 -21.23
CA GLY A 328 -6.28 -1.55 -22.65
C GLY A 328 -7.64 -1.63 -23.35
N PHE A 329 -7.81 -0.83 -24.40
CA PHE A 329 -8.97 -0.91 -25.30
C PHE A 329 -8.52 -1.63 -26.58
N GLY A 330 -9.23 -2.69 -26.99
CA GLY A 330 -8.84 -3.43 -28.19
C GLY A 330 -9.54 -4.77 -28.38
N VAL A 331 -9.92 -5.04 -29.63
CA VAL A 331 -10.50 -6.30 -30.10
C VAL A 331 -9.47 -7.42 -29.91
N LYS A 332 -9.65 -8.24 -28.87
CA LYS A 332 -9.02 -9.56 -28.81
C LYS A 332 -9.74 -10.46 -29.80
N GLU A 333 -9.00 -10.89 -30.82
CA GLU A 333 -9.41 -11.85 -31.84
C GLU A 333 -10.14 -13.04 -31.19
N THR A 334 -11.40 -13.21 -31.59
CA THR A 334 -12.35 -14.17 -31.04
C THR A 334 -11.98 -15.60 -31.45
N LEU A 335 -11.57 -16.41 -30.49
CA LEU A 335 -11.74 -17.87 -30.59
C LEU A 335 -13.08 -18.25 -29.93
N PRO A 336 -13.77 -19.30 -30.41
CA PRO A 336 -15.16 -19.58 -30.06
C PRO A 336 -15.31 -19.90 -28.56
N GLU A 337 -16.12 -19.12 -27.84
CA GLU A 337 -16.47 -19.41 -26.44
C GLU A 337 -17.52 -20.52 -26.38
N GLU A 338 -17.16 -21.65 -25.77
CA GLU A 338 -18.11 -22.50 -25.06
C GLU A 338 -18.82 -21.70 -23.95
N PRO A 339 -20.07 -22.05 -23.58
CA PRO A 339 -20.91 -21.22 -22.72
C PRO A 339 -20.24 -20.89 -21.37
N PRO A 340 -20.41 -19.66 -20.83
CA PRO A 340 -19.65 -19.20 -19.68
C PRO A 340 -20.06 -19.94 -18.41
N TYR A 341 -19.14 -20.76 -17.89
CA TYR A 341 -19.18 -21.24 -16.51
C TYR A 341 -19.01 -20.05 -15.55
N VAL A 342 -20.10 -19.60 -14.92
CA VAL A 342 -20.10 -18.55 -13.89
C VAL A 342 -19.69 -19.19 -12.57
N PHE A 343 -18.49 -18.87 -12.10
CA PHE A 343 -18.01 -19.29 -10.78
C PHE A 343 -18.19 -18.13 -9.79
N ASP A 344 -19.19 -18.25 -8.91
CA ASP A 344 -19.56 -17.26 -7.89
C ASP A 344 -19.43 -17.83 -6.45
N GLY A 345 -19.81 -17.06 -5.44
CA GLY A 345 -19.77 -17.50 -4.04
C GLY A 345 -20.63 -18.73 -3.73
N ASN A 346 -21.76 -18.90 -4.44
CA ASN A 346 -22.63 -20.07 -4.28
C ASN A 346 -21.98 -21.33 -4.85
N GLU A 347 -21.37 -21.23 -6.03
CA GLU A 347 -20.64 -22.34 -6.64
C GLU A 347 -19.39 -22.71 -5.82
N PHE A 348 -18.73 -21.72 -5.21
CA PHE A 348 -17.64 -21.96 -4.26
C PHE A 348 -18.09 -22.83 -3.07
N MET A 349 -19.17 -22.45 -2.38
CA MET A 349 -19.72 -23.18 -1.24
C MET A 349 -20.25 -24.57 -1.63
N ARG A 350 -20.91 -24.65 -2.79
CA ARG A 350 -21.42 -25.90 -3.35
C ARG A 350 -20.27 -26.87 -3.66
N SER A 351 -19.21 -26.41 -4.30
CA SER A 351 -18.06 -27.24 -4.65
C SER A 351 -17.29 -27.73 -3.43
N LEU A 352 -17.13 -26.91 -2.38
CA LEU A 352 -16.59 -27.36 -1.09
C LEU A 352 -17.46 -28.46 -0.46
N THR A 353 -18.78 -28.30 -0.47
CA THR A 353 -19.72 -29.30 0.06
C THR A 353 -19.67 -30.61 -0.70
N ILE A 354 -19.60 -30.57 -2.03
CA ILE A 354 -19.48 -31.76 -2.89
C ILE A 354 -18.18 -32.50 -2.58
N CYS A 355 -17.05 -31.79 -2.56
CA CYS A 355 -15.76 -32.39 -2.25
C CYS A 355 -15.70 -32.98 -0.84
N ALA A 356 -16.32 -32.32 0.14
CA ALA A 356 -16.41 -32.85 1.51
C ALA A 356 -17.20 -34.16 1.59
N LYS A 357 -18.25 -34.31 0.78
CA LYS A 357 -19.04 -35.56 0.66
C LYS A 357 -18.24 -36.66 -0.04
N ILE A 358 -17.59 -36.37 -1.17
CA ILE A 358 -16.77 -37.32 -1.94
C ILE A 358 -15.66 -37.90 -1.05
N LEU A 359 -14.96 -37.04 -0.32
CA LEU A 359 -13.83 -37.42 0.53
C LEU A 359 -14.25 -37.91 1.94
N ARG A 360 -15.56 -37.98 2.21
CA ARG A 360 -16.11 -38.38 3.52
C ARG A 360 -15.45 -37.64 4.69
N ILE A 361 -15.34 -36.31 4.55
CA ILE A 361 -14.78 -35.45 5.59
C ILE A 361 -15.65 -35.53 6.85
N PRO A 362 -15.07 -35.77 8.04
CA PRO A 362 -15.81 -35.89 9.29
C PRO A 362 -16.43 -34.54 9.71
N LYS A 363 -17.53 -34.59 10.45
CA LYS A 363 -18.32 -33.40 10.80
C LYS A 363 -17.48 -32.31 11.48
N ASN A 364 -16.64 -32.68 12.44
CA ASN A 364 -15.77 -31.73 13.15
C ASN A 364 -14.85 -30.91 12.24
N LEU A 365 -14.33 -31.49 11.15
CA LEU A 365 -13.53 -30.74 10.18
C LEU A 365 -14.40 -29.84 9.29
N ARG A 366 -15.62 -30.30 8.92
CA ARG A 366 -16.55 -29.47 8.15
C ARG A 366 -17.00 -28.24 8.92
N ASP A 367 -17.22 -28.38 10.22
CA ASP A 367 -17.60 -27.27 11.11
C ASP A 367 -16.47 -26.21 11.16
N LEU A 368 -15.19 -26.62 11.09
CA LEU A 368 -14.05 -25.70 10.97
C LEU A 368 -14.01 -25.01 9.60
N TYR A 369 -14.26 -25.74 8.51
CA TYR A 369 -14.26 -25.16 7.16
C TYR A 369 -15.35 -24.10 6.98
N GLN A 370 -16.52 -24.31 7.60
CA GLN A 370 -17.61 -23.32 7.63
C GLN A 370 -17.22 -22.03 8.36
N GLN A 371 -16.24 -22.09 9.26
CA GLN A 371 -15.66 -20.94 9.94
C GLN A 371 -14.47 -20.32 9.16
N GLY A 372 -14.15 -20.86 7.98
CA GLY A 372 -13.00 -20.45 7.17
C GLY A 372 -11.66 -20.98 7.70
N VAL A 373 -11.68 -21.97 8.59
CA VAL A 373 -10.47 -22.57 9.18
C VAL A 373 -10.17 -23.89 8.50
N PHE A 374 -9.08 -23.94 7.73
CA PHE A 374 -8.62 -25.16 7.07
C PHE A 374 -7.26 -25.59 7.66
N PRO A 375 -7.25 -26.55 8.60
CA PRO A 375 -6.02 -27.07 9.20
C PRO A 375 -5.14 -27.83 8.19
N ASN A 376 -3.83 -27.89 8.43
CA ASN A 376 -2.88 -28.59 7.56
C ASN A 376 -2.82 -30.10 7.83
N ASP A 377 -3.95 -30.80 7.73
CA ASP A 377 -4.03 -32.26 7.83
C ASP A 377 -4.30 -32.91 6.46
N GLU A 378 -4.16 -34.23 6.39
CA GLU A 378 -4.31 -35.00 5.14
C GLU A 378 -5.68 -34.84 4.47
N LYS A 379 -6.76 -34.82 5.26
CA LYS A 379 -8.13 -34.72 4.75
C LYS A 379 -8.40 -33.31 4.21
N THR A 380 -7.94 -32.28 4.92
CA THR A 380 -8.05 -30.90 4.44
C THR A 380 -7.23 -30.66 3.18
N ARG A 381 -6.00 -31.17 3.10
CA ARG A 381 -5.18 -31.08 1.88
C ARG A 381 -5.88 -31.74 0.67
N SER A 382 -6.47 -32.91 0.89
CA SER A 382 -7.25 -33.62 -0.13
C SER A 382 -8.50 -32.83 -0.56
N LEU A 383 -9.19 -32.18 0.38
CA LEU A 383 -10.34 -31.32 0.08
C LEU A 383 -9.94 -30.16 -0.81
N ILE A 384 -8.86 -29.43 -0.47
CA ILE A 384 -8.39 -28.29 -1.25
C ILE A 384 -8.05 -28.70 -2.69
N ARG A 385 -7.40 -29.86 -2.88
CA ARG A 385 -7.12 -30.39 -4.22
C ARG A 385 -8.40 -30.72 -4.98
N CYS A 386 -9.34 -31.46 -4.37
CA CYS A 386 -10.62 -31.76 -5.00
C CYS A 386 -11.35 -30.49 -5.43
N PHE A 387 -11.42 -29.52 -4.52
CA PHE A 387 -12.06 -28.23 -4.76
C PHE A 387 -11.37 -27.49 -5.92
N GLY A 388 -10.04 -27.37 -5.88
CA GLY A 388 -9.26 -26.68 -6.90
C GLY A 388 -9.43 -27.28 -8.30
N LEU A 389 -9.41 -28.62 -8.41
CA LEU A 389 -9.64 -29.33 -9.67
C LEU A 389 -11.07 -29.15 -10.19
N ARG A 390 -12.06 -29.34 -9.32
CA ARG A 390 -13.49 -29.23 -9.69
C ARG A 390 -13.87 -27.83 -10.17
N THR A 391 -13.23 -26.81 -9.61
CA THR A 391 -13.51 -25.39 -9.91
C THR A 391 -12.56 -24.82 -10.95
N GLU A 392 -11.63 -25.63 -11.45
CA GLU A 392 -10.54 -25.23 -12.35
C GLU A 392 -9.65 -24.09 -11.81
N LEU A 393 -9.69 -23.85 -10.49
CA LEU A 393 -8.80 -22.92 -9.81
C LEU A 393 -7.40 -23.51 -9.61
N TYR A 394 -7.25 -24.81 -9.81
CA TYR A 394 -5.99 -25.53 -9.70
C TYR A 394 -5.98 -26.71 -10.66
N ASP A 395 -4.80 -26.96 -11.21
CA ASP A 395 -4.46 -28.13 -11.99
C ASP A 395 -3.25 -28.82 -11.38
N ASP A 396 -3.21 -30.16 -11.39
CA ASP A 396 -2.11 -30.91 -10.78
C ASP A 396 -0.75 -30.67 -11.48
N GLU A 397 -0.77 -30.36 -12.78
CA GLU A 397 0.43 -30.16 -13.59
C GLU A 397 0.82 -28.68 -13.62
N LYS A 398 -0.14 -27.79 -13.87
CA LYS A 398 0.07 -26.35 -14.06
C LYS A 398 0.00 -25.56 -12.76
N GLY A 399 -0.59 -26.11 -11.70
CA GLY A 399 -0.80 -25.43 -10.43
C GLY A 399 -2.01 -24.47 -10.45
N PRO A 400 -2.03 -23.46 -9.57
CA PRO A 400 -3.14 -22.52 -9.46
C PRO A 400 -3.41 -21.73 -10.76
N ASN A 401 -4.67 -21.67 -11.17
CA ASN A 401 -5.10 -20.87 -12.32
C ASN A 401 -5.24 -19.40 -11.92
N LEU A 402 -4.15 -18.65 -12.05
CA LEU A 402 -4.08 -17.25 -11.63
C LEU A 402 -5.09 -16.34 -12.35
N SER A 403 -5.45 -16.66 -13.60
CA SER A 403 -6.47 -15.92 -14.35
C SER A 403 -7.85 -16.04 -13.70
N ARG A 404 -8.25 -17.26 -13.31
CA ARG A 404 -9.53 -17.50 -12.63
C ARG A 404 -9.51 -17.00 -11.19
N LEU A 405 -8.39 -17.18 -10.48
CA LEU A 405 -8.20 -16.68 -9.13
C LEU A 405 -8.26 -15.15 -9.08
N TYR A 406 -7.69 -14.45 -10.05
CA TYR A 406 -7.78 -12.99 -10.14
C TYR A 406 -9.23 -12.50 -10.29
N LYS A 407 -10.05 -13.19 -11.08
CA LYS A 407 -11.48 -12.85 -11.20
C LYS A 407 -12.24 -12.95 -9.87
N LEU A 408 -11.78 -13.79 -8.95
CA LEU A 408 -12.41 -14.00 -7.64
C LEU A 408 -11.83 -13.16 -6.52
N PHE A 409 -10.50 -13.01 -6.53
CA PHE A 409 -9.71 -12.49 -5.40
C PHE A 409 -8.95 -11.20 -5.73
N GLY A 410 -8.96 -10.80 -7.00
CA GLY A 410 -8.19 -9.68 -7.52
C GLY A 410 -8.82 -8.30 -7.32
N ALA A 411 -10.03 -8.23 -6.76
CA ALA A 411 -10.69 -6.96 -6.48
C ALA A 411 -9.76 -6.05 -5.64
N GLY A 412 -9.47 -4.85 -6.14
CA GLY A 412 -8.61 -3.86 -5.46
C GLY A 412 -7.12 -3.92 -5.79
N GLN A 413 -6.66 -4.84 -6.65
CA GLN A 413 -5.26 -4.91 -7.11
C GLN A 413 -5.18 -5.18 -8.62
N SER A 414 -4.07 -4.81 -9.27
CA SER A 414 -3.89 -5.11 -10.71
C SER A 414 -3.65 -6.61 -10.95
N GLU A 415 -4.03 -7.14 -12.11
CA GLU A 415 -3.77 -8.55 -12.45
C GLU A 415 -2.29 -8.90 -12.42
N LYS A 416 -1.43 -7.98 -12.89
CA LYS A 416 0.03 -8.14 -12.84
C LYS A 416 0.53 -8.25 -11.40
N GLU A 417 0.03 -7.41 -10.51
CA GLU A 417 0.41 -7.43 -9.10
C GLU A 417 -0.14 -8.66 -8.37
N PHE A 418 -1.39 -9.04 -8.65
CA PHE A 418 -2.00 -10.26 -8.15
C PHE A 418 -1.18 -11.49 -8.55
N ARG A 419 -0.83 -11.60 -9.83
CA ARG A 419 0.01 -12.69 -10.36
C ARG A 419 1.38 -12.69 -9.70
N ARG A 420 2.02 -11.52 -9.61
CA ARG A 420 3.33 -11.37 -8.96
C ARG A 420 3.30 -11.84 -7.50
N ILE A 421 2.33 -11.39 -6.70
CA ILE A 421 2.19 -11.80 -5.29
C ILE A 421 1.90 -13.31 -5.19
N ALA A 422 1.01 -13.82 -6.04
CA ALA A 422 0.68 -15.23 -6.08
C ALA A 422 1.90 -16.09 -6.43
N GLU A 423 2.64 -15.72 -7.48
CA GLU A 423 3.86 -16.40 -7.93
C GLU A 423 4.93 -16.38 -6.85
N LEU A 424 5.16 -15.23 -6.21
CA LEU A 424 6.09 -15.12 -5.08
C LEU A 424 5.70 -16.08 -3.95
N CYS A 425 4.43 -16.14 -3.59
CA CYS A 425 3.97 -17.06 -2.56
C CYS A 425 4.12 -18.53 -2.99
N MET A 426 3.78 -18.88 -4.23
CA MET A 426 3.94 -20.23 -4.76
C MET A 426 5.41 -20.65 -4.79
N HIS A 427 6.31 -19.77 -5.23
CA HIS A 427 7.74 -19.99 -5.23
C HIS A 427 8.30 -20.13 -3.81
N ALA A 428 7.84 -19.33 -2.85
CA ALA A 428 8.24 -19.44 -1.45
C ALA A 428 7.80 -20.77 -0.82
N ASN A 429 6.63 -21.29 -1.20
CA ASN A 429 6.15 -22.57 -0.69
C ASN A 429 6.72 -23.78 -1.45
N GLN A 430 7.15 -23.63 -2.71
CA GLN A 430 7.61 -24.73 -3.57
C GLN A 430 8.67 -25.66 -2.92
N PRO A 431 9.70 -25.16 -2.20
CA PRO A 431 10.71 -26.01 -1.56
C PRO A 431 10.20 -26.78 -0.34
N LEU A 432 9.08 -26.35 0.26
CA LEU A 432 8.47 -26.96 1.44
C LEU A 432 7.53 -28.11 1.08
N LEU A 433 7.32 -28.34 -0.22
CA LEU A 433 6.31 -29.26 -0.73
C LEU A 433 6.98 -30.42 -1.44
N ASN A 434 6.56 -31.63 -1.09
CA ASN A 434 6.93 -32.82 -1.83
C ASN A 434 6.25 -32.77 -3.22
N ALA A 435 7.05 -32.83 -4.29
CA ALA A 435 6.57 -32.74 -5.67
C ALA A 435 5.65 -33.92 -6.07
N GLN A 436 5.74 -35.05 -5.38
CA GLN A 436 4.90 -36.22 -5.58
C GLN A 436 3.59 -36.16 -4.75
N ASP A 437 3.53 -35.33 -3.70
CA ASP A 437 2.32 -35.15 -2.89
C ASP A 437 1.43 -34.06 -3.50
N LYS A 438 0.57 -34.47 -4.43
CA LYS A 438 -0.39 -33.57 -5.12
C LYS A 438 -1.34 -32.86 -4.15
N ASN A 439 -1.70 -33.50 -3.02
CA ASN A 439 -2.58 -32.89 -2.03
C ASN A 439 -1.84 -31.76 -1.28
N ALA A 440 -0.58 -31.99 -0.90
CA ALA A 440 0.26 -30.94 -0.32
C ALA A 440 0.53 -29.80 -1.31
N LEU A 441 0.75 -30.10 -2.60
CA LEU A 441 0.94 -29.08 -3.64
C LEU A 441 -0.28 -28.17 -3.80
N ALA A 442 -1.48 -28.75 -3.87
CA ALA A 442 -2.71 -27.96 -3.92
C ALA A 442 -2.87 -27.10 -2.66
N TYR A 443 -2.70 -27.69 -1.48
CA TYR A 443 -2.81 -26.95 -0.22
C TYR A 443 -1.79 -25.81 -0.12
N GLY A 444 -0.53 -26.08 -0.48
CA GLY A 444 0.57 -25.12 -0.35
C GLY A 444 0.53 -23.99 -1.37
N LYS A 445 0.14 -24.27 -2.62
CA LYS A 445 0.14 -23.27 -3.70
C LYS A 445 -1.21 -22.59 -3.88
N LEU A 446 -2.32 -23.31 -3.72
CA LEU A 446 -3.67 -22.75 -3.83
C LEU A 446 -4.15 -22.23 -2.47
N TYR A 447 -4.26 -23.07 -1.44
CA TYR A 447 -4.90 -22.58 -0.21
C TYR A 447 -4.03 -21.61 0.58
N ARG A 448 -2.76 -21.94 0.89
CA ARG A 448 -1.92 -21.08 1.74
C ARG A 448 -1.76 -19.66 1.17
N CYS A 449 -1.50 -19.57 -0.13
CA CYS A 449 -1.30 -18.29 -0.82
C CYS A 449 -2.56 -17.43 -0.92
N PHE A 450 -3.74 -18.06 -0.84
CA PHE A 450 -5.03 -17.37 -0.95
C PHE A 450 -5.91 -17.55 0.29
N SER A 451 -5.31 -17.91 1.44
CA SER A 451 -6.02 -18.31 2.66
C SER A 451 -6.93 -17.21 3.21
N LYS A 452 -6.45 -15.95 3.15
CA LYS A 452 -7.24 -14.78 3.55
C LYS A 452 -8.48 -14.61 2.67
N GLN A 453 -8.34 -14.83 1.37
CA GLN A 453 -9.41 -14.67 0.39
C GLN A 453 -10.41 -15.84 0.45
N PHE A 454 -9.94 -17.06 0.65
CA PHE A 454 -10.79 -18.22 0.96
C PHE A 454 -11.64 -17.95 2.21
N GLY A 455 -11.01 -17.50 3.30
CA GLY A 455 -11.73 -17.19 4.53
C GLY A 455 -12.74 -16.04 4.38
N ALA A 456 -12.40 -15.01 3.60
CA ALA A 456 -13.32 -13.91 3.31
C ALA A 456 -14.55 -14.38 2.52
N LEU A 457 -14.34 -15.24 1.53
CA LEU A 457 -15.43 -15.76 0.69
C LEU A 457 -16.36 -16.70 1.48
N ILE A 458 -15.82 -17.54 2.37
CA ILE A 458 -16.62 -18.34 3.30
C ILE A 458 -17.49 -17.43 4.18
N ARG A 459 -16.91 -16.40 4.81
CA ARG A 459 -17.67 -15.49 5.69
C ARG A 459 -18.75 -14.71 4.95
N ALA A 460 -18.48 -14.28 3.71
CA ALA A 460 -19.44 -13.55 2.89
C ALA A 460 -20.64 -14.41 2.45
N ASN A 461 -20.51 -15.74 2.50
CA ASN A 461 -21.55 -16.70 2.07
C ASN A 461 -21.97 -17.65 3.21
N ALA A 462 -21.59 -17.33 4.46
CA ALA A 462 -22.03 -18.05 5.64
C ALA A 462 -23.49 -17.63 5.91
N SER A 463 -24.40 -18.59 5.74
CA SER A 463 -25.84 -18.44 6.05
C SER A 463 -26.09 -18.75 7.52
#